data_AF-A0A1J9RX93-F1
#
_entry.id   AF-A0A1J9RX93-F1
#
_cell.length_a   1.000
_cell.length_b   1.000
_cell.length_c   1.000
_cell.angle_alpha   90.00
_cell.angle_beta   90.00
_cell.angle_gamma   90.00
#
_symmetry.space_group_name_H-M   'P 1'
#
loop_
_entity.id
_entity.type
_entity.pdbx_description
1 polymer ?
#
loop_
_entity_poly.entity_id
_entity_poly.type
_entity_poly.pdbx_seq_one_letter_code
_entity_poly.pdbx_strand_id
1 'polypeptide(L)'
;MPDRIQELLAVRVPAQPRPVHDSAPSVAASFPSEDLVIGCGVAIFHVASARVVLCYHTRKHYWFLPKGRREAGEGCTHAAEREGFEESGYRNRLLPVPILRDQIPRAGAGAGAAAPHRHRPAPRRPSALPRRRRHTATRPTHPRSTPTHSSYNYSSPSNRSSPPHHHPFSPFATHPIYTVSEPAGTPNHILLFYVAETLPPALDTTNPDPPTRTPFTPAPRAPPPPPPPRSQSNHNPATANHADAATATATATATANDHPRLTHRVRHEPAGYQPPRWPGTAASAEERLYESRLVRVEEAVGLLVAGSAAGSAEGEGGKEEGSAGVVLAEVVRRGWGAVRGRLGWELAEELAGEGEDGEREGWEDDEEWEGEGEGREDEEGSEDEEPEEEVEKLEEEEEEPKEKRLNT
;
A
#
# COMPACT_ATOMS: atom_id res chain seq x y z
N MET A 1 -27.97 -11.74 10.09
CA MET A 1 -26.54 -11.94 9.82
C MET A 1 -25.82 -10.65 10.19
N PRO A 2 -24.77 -10.65 11.04
CA PRO A 2 -23.98 -9.44 11.25
C PRO A 2 -23.49 -8.90 9.90
N ASP A 3 -23.42 -7.57 9.78
CA ASP A 3 -22.83 -6.94 8.60
C ASP A 3 -21.40 -7.47 8.44
N ARG A 4 -21.09 -8.07 7.29
CA ARG A 4 -19.77 -8.61 6.94
C ARG A 4 -18.66 -7.59 7.21
N ILE A 5 -18.94 -6.30 7.07
CA ILE A 5 -17.98 -5.22 7.39
C ILE A 5 -17.64 -5.21 8.88
N GLN A 6 -18.61 -5.40 9.77
CA GLN A 6 -18.38 -5.47 11.22
C GLN A 6 -17.52 -6.67 11.61
N GLU A 7 -17.73 -7.82 10.95
CA GLU A 7 -16.88 -9.00 11.14
C GLU A 7 -15.42 -8.71 10.73
N LEU A 8 -15.21 -8.07 9.58
CA LEU A 8 -13.88 -7.66 9.12
C LEU A 8 -13.22 -6.65 10.05
N LEU A 9 -14.00 -5.71 10.60
CA LEU A 9 -13.52 -4.77 11.61
C LEU A 9 -13.22 -5.46 12.95
N ALA A 10 -13.80 -6.62 13.24
CA ALA A 10 -13.51 -7.42 14.42
C ALA A 10 -12.24 -8.27 14.27
N VAL A 11 -11.75 -8.52 13.05
CA VAL A 11 -10.51 -9.27 12.78
C VAL A 11 -9.31 -8.56 13.40
N ARG A 12 -8.86 -9.07 14.55
CA ARG A 12 -7.70 -8.55 15.29
C ARG A 12 -6.45 -9.28 14.85
N VAL A 13 -5.56 -8.55 14.20
CA VAL A 13 -4.17 -8.97 14.08
C VAL A 13 -3.52 -8.76 15.45
N PRO A 14 -2.97 -9.82 16.09
CA PRO A 14 -2.36 -9.69 17.40
C PRO A 14 -1.29 -8.60 17.34
N ALA A 15 -1.45 -7.59 18.18
CA ALA A 15 -0.46 -6.54 18.31
C ALA A 15 0.84 -7.22 18.78
N GLN A 16 1.90 -7.08 17.97
CA GLN A 16 3.21 -7.40 18.49
C GLN A 16 3.54 -6.39 19.60
N PRO A 17 4.21 -6.82 20.69
CA PRO A 17 4.84 -5.86 21.57
C PRO A 17 5.65 -4.93 20.68
N ARG A 18 5.36 -3.62 20.74
CA ARG A 18 6.15 -2.65 19.97
C ARG A 18 7.60 -2.98 20.28
N PRO A 19 8.42 -3.37 19.29
CA PRO A 19 9.81 -3.60 19.56
C PRO A 19 10.32 -2.34 20.25
N VAL A 20 10.83 -2.52 21.46
CA VAL A 20 11.55 -1.48 22.19
C VAL A 20 12.84 -1.30 21.42
N HIS A 21 12.73 -0.67 20.25
CA HIS A 21 13.87 -0.14 19.55
C HIS A 21 14.32 0.99 20.45
N ASP A 22 15.32 0.71 21.29
CA ASP A 22 16.24 1.74 21.73
C ASP A 22 16.53 2.56 20.48
N SER A 23 16.17 3.84 20.52
CA SER A 23 16.17 4.73 19.37
C SER A 23 17.60 4.83 18.85
N ALA A 24 17.98 3.86 18.01
CA ALA A 24 19.26 3.83 17.34
C ALA A 24 19.34 5.13 16.55
N PRO A 25 20.49 5.83 16.61
CA PRO A 25 20.64 7.08 15.89
C PRO A 25 20.28 6.86 14.42
N SER A 26 19.52 7.79 13.85
CA SER A 26 19.19 7.74 12.42
C SER A 26 20.48 7.67 11.61
N VAL A 27 20.73 6.53 10.99
CA VAL A 27 21.90 6.35 10.12
C VAL A 27 21.58 7.01 8.79
N ALA A 28 22.27 8.10 8.48
CA ALA A 28 22.29 8.65 7.13
C ALA A 28 23.33 7.87 6.31
N ALA A 29 22.88 7.15 5.29
CA ALA A 29 23.73 6.46 4.34
C ALA A 29 23.56 7.08 2.94
N SER A 30 24.64 7.12 2.16
CA SER A 30 24.65 7.57 0.77
C SER A 30 25.18 6.43 -0.07
N PHE A 31 24.42 6.02 -1.08
CA PHE A 31 24.77 4.91 -1.96
C PHE A 31 25.00 5.43 -3.37
N PRO A 32 26.06 4.98 -4.07
CA PRO A 32 26.21 5.21 -5.50
C PRO A 32 24.99 4.65 -6.26
N SER A 33 24.51 5.37 -7.27
CA SER A 33 23.32 4.96 -8.03
C SER A 33 23.51 3.66 -8.81
N GLU A 34 24.75 3.31 -9.14
CA GLU A 34 25.12 2.06 -9.84
C GLU A 34 24.92 0.81 -8.99
N ASP A 35 24.97 0.97 -7.66
CA ASP A 35 24.75 -0.11 -6.70
C ASP A 35 23.36 -0.03 -6.07
N LEU A 36 22.43 0.77 -6.61
CA LEU A 36 21.10 0.92 -6.05
C LEU A 36 20.04 0.23 -6.92
N VAL A 37 19.43 -0.82 -6.37
CA VAL A 37 18.25 -1.45 -6.96
C VAL A 37 17.02 -1.00 -6.19
N ILE A 38 16.06 -0.41 -6.91
CA ILE A 38 14.74 -0.11 -6.37
C ILE A 38 13.83 -1.28 -6.73
N GLY A 39 13.32 -1.96 -5.72
CA GLY A 39 12.27 -2.95 -5.87
C GLY A 39 10.93 -2.43 -5.36
N CYS A 40 9.86 -3.02 -5.88
CA CYS A 40 8.48 -2.71 -5.54
C CYS A 40 7.75 -4.01 -5.26
N GLY A 41 6.93 -4.03 -4.21
CA GLY A 41 6.12 -5.18 -3.82
C GLY A 41 4.76 -4.77 -3.32
N VAL A 42 3.87 -5.75 -3.18
CA VAL A 42 2.49 -5.53 -2.76
C VAL A 42 2.06 -6.54 -1.71
N ALA A 43 1.28 -6.07 -0.73
CA ALA A 43 0.44 -6.91 0.09
C ALA A 43 -0.96 -6.93 -0.54
N ILE A 44 -1.30 -8.01 -1.25
CA ILE A 44 -2.57 -8.14 -1.99
C ILE A 44 -3.60 -8.75 -1.04
N PHE A 45 -4.58 -7.96 -0.62
CA PHE A 45 -5.65 -8.40 0.27
C PHE A 45 -6.91 -8.80 -0.50
N HIS A 46 -7.46 -9.96 -0.18
CA HIS A 46 -8.86 -10.24 -0.45
C HIS A 46 -9.66 -9.78 0.77
N VAL A 47 -10.11 -8.52 0.71
CA VAL A 47 -10.64 -7.78 1.86
C VAL A 47 -11.85 -8.49 2.45
N ALA A 48 -12.76 -8.98 1.61
CA ALA A 48 -14.03 -9.52 2.05
C ALA A 48 -13.93 -10.88 2.76
N SER A 49 -12.77 -11.56 2.71
CA SER A 49 -12.51 -12.76 3.52
C SER A 49 -11.33 -12.61 4.49
N ALA A 50 -10.81 -11.38 4.69
CA ALA A 50 -9.65 -11.10 5.53
C ALA A 50 -8.46 -12.01 5.22
N ARG A 51 -8.15 -12.17 3.93
CA ARG A 51 -7.00 -12.96 3.46
C ARG A 51 -5.99 -12.10 2.71
N VAL A 52 -4.75 -12.55 2.68
CA VAL A 52 -3.65 -11.94 1.95
C VAL A 52 -2.96 -12.99 1.09
N VAL A 53 -2.50 -12.59 -0.08
CA VAL A 53 -1.72 -13.44 -0.97
C VAL A 53 -0.29 -13.54 -0.45
N LEU A 54 0.20 -14.76 -0.25
CA LEU A 54 1.61 -15.05 -0.02
C LEU A 54 2.17 -15.94 -1.14
N CYS A 55 3.44 -15.73 -1.46
CA CYS A 55 4.22 -16.62 -2.31
C CYS A 55 5.09 -17.55 -1.42
N TYR A 56 5.13 -18.83 -1.76
CA TYR A 56 5.96 -19.84 -1.14
C TYR A 56 7.01 -20.32 -2.12
N HIS A 57 8.29 -20.17 -1.76
CA HIS A 57 9.37 -20.69 -2.57
C HIS A 57 9.52 -22.19 -2.28
N THR A 58 9.09 -23.05 -3.21
CA THR A 58 9.06 -24.52 -3.01
C THR A 58 10.43 -25.15 -2.76
N ARG A 59 11.48 -24.64 -3.40
CA ARG A 59 12.87 -25.11 -3.22
C ARG A 59 13.54 -24.58 -1.95
N LYS A 60 13.35 -23.31 -1.60
CA LYS A 60 14.01 -22.65 -0.45
C LYS A 60 13.14 -22.67 0.82
N HIS A 61 11.93 -23.20 0.74
CA HIS A 61 11.02 -23.44 1.84
C HIS A 61 10.70 -22.21 2.72
N TYR A 62 10.52 -21.03 2.10
CA TYR A 62 10.12 -19.81 2.83
C TYR A 62 8.94 -19.09 2.17
N TRP A 63 8.24 -18.31 2.99
CA TRP A 63 7.11 -17.48 2.61
C TRP A 63 7.54 -16.02 2.43
N PHE A 64 6.98 -15.34 1.43
CA PHE A 64 7.24 -13.93 1.17
C PHE A 64 6.03 -13.25 0.51
N LEU A 65 6.06 -11.92 0.48
CA LEU A 65 5.11 -11.09 -0.28
C LEU A 65 5.64 -10.89 -1.71
N PRO A 66 4.76 -10.89 -2.74
CA PRO A 66 5.20 -10.69 -4.11
C PRO A 66 5.88 -9.33 -4.27
N LYS A 67 7.07 -9.36 -4.85
CA LYS A 67 7.97 -8.21 -5.01
C LYS A 67 8.97 -8.47 -6.12
N GLY A 68 9.39 -7.42 -6.81
CA GLY A 68 10.52 -7.52 -7.72
C GLY A 68 11.10 -6.18 -8.09
N ARG A 69 11.87 -6.16 -9.17
CA ARG A 69 12.69 -5.01 -9.55
C ARG A 69 11.86 -4.05 -10.39
N ARG A 70 11.92 -2.76 -10.03
CA ARG A 70 11.37 -1.70 -10.88
C ARG A 70 12.18 -1.55 -12.17
N GLU A 71 11.51 -1.51 -13.31
CA GLU A 71 12.15 -1.30 -14.60
C GLU A 71 12.52 0.18 -14.83
N ALA A 72 13.41 0.42 -15.80
CA ALA A 72 13.81 1.78 -16.16
C ALA A 72 12.64 2.53 -16.82
N GLY A 73 12.31 3.72 -16.28
CA GLY A 73 11.16 4.51 -16.76
C GLY A 73 9.81 4.10 -16.18
N GLU A 74 9.73 2.98 -15.46
CA GLU A 74 8.51 2.47 -14.84
C GLU A 74 8.21 3.20 -13.52
N GLY A 75 6.94 3.56 -13.29
CA GLY A 75 6.48 4.09 -12.01
C GLY A 75 6.47 3.02 -10.92
N CYS A 76 6.81 3.35 -9.67
CA CYS A 76 6.86 2.37 -8.58
C CYS A 76 5.51 1.68 -8.32
N THR A 77 4.40 2.40 -8.51
CA THR A 77 3.06 1.84 -8.38
C THR A 77 2.77 0.79 -9.44
N HIS A 78 3.10 1.08 -10.70
CA HIS A 78 2.94 0.15 -11.82
C HIS A 78 3.83 -1.09 -11.65
N ALA A 79 5.08 -0.88 -11.22
CA ALA A 79 6.00 -1.97 -10.90
C ALA A 79 5.42 -2.87 -9.79
N ALA A 80 4.87 -2.28 -8.73
CA ALA A 80 4.28 -3.04 -7.63
C ALA A 80 3.11 -3.93 -8.11
N GLU A 81 2.22 -3.39 -8.95
CA GLU A 81 1.09 -4.15 -9.51
C GLU A 81 1.56 -5.27 -10.45
N ARG A 82 2.51 -4.97 -11.34
CA ARG A 82 3.13 -5.93 -12.27
C ARG A 82 3.78 -7.08 -11.50
N GLU A 83 4.68 -6.78 -10.57
CA GLU A 83 5.38 -7.78 -9.74
C GLU A 83 4.38 -8.59 -8.91
N GLY A 84 3.34 -7.93 -8.38
CA GLY A 84 2.21 -8.59 -7.72
C GLY A 84 1.56 -9.66 -8.58
N PHE A 85 1.30 -9.36 -9.86
CA PHE A 85 0.67 -10.30 -10.78
C PHE A 85 1.65 -11.37 -11.27
N GLU A 86 2.85 -10.99 -11.71
CA GLU A 86 3.86 -11.91 -12.27
C GLU A 86 4.22 -13.02 -11.25
N GLU A 87 4.53 -12.65 -10.01
CA GLU A 87 4.95 -13.62 -8.99
C GLU A 87 3.81 -14.41 -8.35
N SER A 88 2.60 -13.83 -8.25
CA SER A 88 1.49 -14.47 -7.52
C SER A 88 0.41 -15.10 -8.40
N GLY A 89 0.29 -14.64 -9.63
CA GLY A 89 -0.82 -14.97 -10.52
C GLY A 89 -2.15 -14.33 -10.13
N TYR A 90 -2.21 -13.49 -9.08
CA TYR A 90 -3.43 -12.79 -8.69
C TYR A 90 -3.44 -11.38 -9.29
N ARG A 91 -4.50 -11.06 -10.04
CA ARG A 91 -4.72 -9.68 -10.47
C ARG A 91 -4.97 -8.81 -9.26
N ASN A 92 -4.32 -7.66 -9.25
CA ASN A 92 -4.39 -6.74 -8.14
C ASN A 92 -4.51 -5.31 -8.64
N ARG A 93 -5.06 -4.45 -7.79
CA ARG A 93 -5.03 -2.99 -7.95
C ARG A 93 -4.58 -2.37 -6.65
N LEU A 94 -3.80 -1.30 -6.73
CA LEU A 94 -3.41 -0.59 -5.53
C LEU A 94 -4.63 0.00 -4.84
N LEU A 95 -4.63 -0.11 -3.51
CA LEU A 95 -5.67 0.43 -2.66
C LEU A 95 -5.23 1.79 -2.12
N PRO A 96 -5.93 2.89 -2.45
CA PRO A 96 -5.80 4.13 -1.70
C PRO A 96 -6.22 3.84 -0.25
N VAL A 97 -5.28 3.98 0.69
CA VAL A 97 -5.55 3.82 2.12
C VAL A 97 -5.14 5.10 2.84
N PRO A 98 -5.70 5.38 4.04
CA PRO A 98 -5.24 6.49 4.84
C PRO A 98 -3.75 6.34 5.06
N ILE A 99 -2.98 7.39 4.74
CA ILE A 99 -1.57 7.40 5.12
C ILE A 99 -1.57 7.50 6.65
N LEU A 100 -1.29 6.38 7.32
CA LEU A 100 -0.90 6.40 8.71
C LEU A 100 0.45 7.12 8.78
N ARG A 101 0.41 8.45 8.81
CA ARG A 101 1.53 9.29 9.19
C ARG A 101 1.70 9.15 10.69
N ASP A 102 2.03 7.94 11.14
CA ASP A 102 2.79 7.78 12.36
C ASP A 102 4.11 8.48 12.07
N GLN A 103 4.16 9.79 12.34
CA GLN A 103 5.42 10.49 12.44
C GLN A 103 6.25 9.64 13.38
N ILE A 104 7.35 9.07 12.88
CA ILE A 104 8.38 8.48 13.73
C ILE A 104 8.52 9.45 14.90
N PRO A 105 8.17 9.06 16.15
CA PRO A 105 8.18 9.99 17.26
C PRO A 105 9.53 10.67 17.24
N ARG A 106 9.56 11.99 17.07
CA ARG A 106 10.82 12.73 17.06
C ARG A 106 11.44 12.51 18.43
N ALA A 107 12.38 11.56 18.50
CA ALA A 107 13.24 11.33 19.64
C ALA A 107 14.04 12.62 19.87
N GLY A 108 13.47 13.56 20.64
CA GLY A 108 14.07 14.88 20.83
C GLY A 108 13.10 16.02 21.12
N ALA A 109 11.78 15.88 20.92
CA ALA A 109 10.83 16.88 21.42
C ALA A 109 10.61 16.68 22.92
N GLY A 110 11.57 17.17 23.70
CA GLY A 110 11.68 16.94 25.13
C GLY A 110 10.39 17.23 25.89
N ALA A 111 9.99 16.25 26.70
CA ALA A 111 9.25 16.46 27.94
C ALA A 111 10.14 17.27 28.90
N GLY A 112 10.35 18.54 28.57
CA GLY A 112 10.83 19.57 29.49
C GLY A 112 9.67 20.12 30.33
N ALA A 113 8.80 19.24 30.85
CA ALA A 113 7.94 19.62 31.96
C ALA A 113 8.80 19.54 33.23
N ALA A 114 9.46 20.65 33.51
CA ALA A 114 10.18 20.86 34.75
C ALA A 114 9.25 20.53 35.93
N ALA A 115 9.52 19.42 36.61
CA ALA A 115 9.01 19.21 37.95
C ALA A 115 9.47 20.40 38.82
N PRO A 116 8.59 21.03 39.62
CA PRO A 116 9.00 22.10 40.51
C PRO A 116 10.04 21.53 41.49
N HIS A 117 11.26 22.06 41.39
CA HIS A 117 12.33 21.82 42.33
C HIS A 117 11.82 22.06 43.76
N ARG A 118 11.59 20.99 44.52
CA ARG A 118 11.54 21.09 45.98
C ARG A 118 12.93 21.53 46.44
N HIS A 119 12.98 22.72 47.02
CA HIS A 119 14.13 23.26 47.74
C HIS A 119 14.68 22.22 48.73
N ARG A 120 15.83 21.64 48.39
CA ARG A 120 16.68 20.93 49.35
C ARG A 120 17.78 21.91 49.78
N PRO A 121 17.88 22.31 51.06
CA PRO A 121 18.90 23.24 51.49
C PRO A 121 20.29 22.58 51.41
N ALA A 122 21.22 23.29 50.78
CA ALA A 122 22.61 22.87 50.62
C ALA A 122 23.38 22.97 51.94
N PRO A 123 24.32 22.03 52.23
CA PRO A 123 25.36 22.28 53.21
C PRO A 123 26.44 23.19 52.62
N ARG A 124 26.74 24.25 53.38
CA ARG A 124 27.83 25.20 53.17
C ARG A 124 29.18 24.49 53.05
N ARG A 125 30.01 24.87 52.07
CA ARG A 125 31.48 24.88 52.18
C ARG A 125 32.12 25.87 51.20
N PRO A 126 33.38 26.29 51.45
CA PRO A 126 33.79 27.68 51.27
C PRO A 126 34.60 27.95 50.00
N SER A 127 34.67 29.25 49.74
CA SER A 127 35.52 29.99 48.79
C SER A 127 36.94 29.46 48.59
N ALA A 128 37.42 29.45 47.34
CA ALA A 128 38.59 30.24 46.90
C ALA A 128 38.97 30.01 45.42
N LEU A 129 38.98 31.11 44.64
CA LEU A 129 39.92 31.48 43.56
C LEU A 129 39.90 30.71 42.21
N PRO A 130 40.51 31.24 41.13
CA PRO A 130 40.36 32.60 40.60
C PRO A 130 40.07 32.63 39.07
N ARG A 131 39.58 33.79 38.63
CA ARG A 131 39.33 34.21 37.24
C ARG A 131 40.54 33.97 36.32
N ARG A 132 40.30 33.30 35.19
CA ARG A 132 41.20 33.36 34.03
C ARG A 132 40.48 34.05 32.86
N ARG A 133 40.91 35.29 32.61
CA ARG A 133 40.71 36.06 31.37
C ARG A 133 41.42 35.36 30.19
N ARG A 134 41.04 35.79 28.98
CA ARG A 134 41.67 35.66 27.64
C ARG A 134 40.75 34.85 26.69
N HIS A 135 40.51 35.23 25.43
CA HIS A 135 40.85 36.40 24.63
C HIS A 135 39.86 36.41 23.46
N THR A 136 39.44 37.60 23.04
CA THR A 136 38.71 37.87 21.80
C THR A 136 39.59 37.54 20.59
N ALA A 137 39.12 36.68 19.69
CA ALA A 137 39.73 36.45 18.39
C ALA A 137 38.76 36.88 17.28
N THR A 138 39.33 37.65 16.37
CA THR A 138 38.75 38.46 15.32
C THR A 138 38.22 37.62 14.17
N ARG A 139 37.06 38.03 13.65
CA ARG A 139 36.32 37.42 12.53
C ARG A 139 36.82 38.01 11.19
N PRO A 140 37.22 37.21 10.19
CA PRO A 140 37.44 37.70 8.84
C PRO A 140 36.12 37.72 8.06
N THR A 141 35.82 38.87 7.46
CA THR A 141 34.72 39.10 6.52
C THR A 141 35.15 38.66 5.12
N HIS A 142 34.42 37.73 4.50
CA HIS A 142 34.47 37.49 3.05
C HIS A 142 33.26 38.16 2.37
N PRO A 143 33.44 38.83 1.21
CA PRO A 143 32.34 39.40 0.45
C PRO A 143 31.58 38.32 -0.32
N ARG A 144 30.25 38.43 -0.26
CA ARG A 144 29.25 37.54 -0.86
C ARG A 144 28.93 38.04 -2.27
N SER A 145 29.33 37.29 -3.29
CA SER A 145 28.93 37.52 -4.69
C SER A 145 27.50 37.05 -4.91
N THR A 146 26.64 37.93 -5.39
CA THR A 146 25.25 37.66 -5.80
C THR A 146 25.20 37.14 -7.24
N PRO A 147 24.49 36.03 -7.54
CA PRO A 147 24.11 35.70 -8.91
C PRO A 147 22.81 36.42 -9.29
N THR A 148 22.83 37.06 -10.44
CA THR A 148 21.69 37.64 -11.16
C THR A 148 20.74 36.53 -11.62
N HIS A 149 19.50 36.54 -11.11
CA HIS A 149 18.42 35.69 -11.61
C HIS A 149 17.89 36.26 -12.94
N SER A 150 18.03 35.50 -14.01
CA SER A 150 17.38 35.73 -15.30
C SER A 150 15.96 35.16 -15.23
N SER A 151 14.96 36.04 -15.24
CA SER A 151 13.54 35.67 -15.27
C SER A 151 13.08 35.46 -16.71
N TYR A 152 12.84 34.20 -17.09
CA TYR A 152 12.06 33.88 -18.29
C TYR A 152 10.57 34.00 -17.96
N ASN A 153 9.89 34.94 -18.62
CA ASN A 153 8.43 35.06 -18.61
C ASN A 153 7.83 33.99 -19.53
N TYR A 154 7.10 33.04 -18.95
CA TYR A 154 6.15 32.20 -19.69
C TYR A 154 4.78 32.88 -19.65
N SER A 155 4.29 33.31 -20.82
CA SER A 155 2.90 33.72 -21.01
C SER A 155 2.05 32.47 -21.24
N SER A 156 1.18 32.13 -20.28
CA SER A 156 0.17 31.08 -20.43
C SER A 156 -1.11 31.63 -21.07
N PRO A 157 -1.71 30.96 -22.07
CA PRO A 157 -3.02 31.32 -22.60
C PRO A 157 -4.14 30.89 -21.63
N SER A 158 -5.01 31.84 -21.31
CA SER A 158 -6.19 31.66 -20.45
C SER A 158 -7.27 30.83 -21.14
N ASN A 159 -7.48 29.59 -20.70
CA ASN A 159 -8.63 28.79 -21.07
C ASN A 159 -9.60 28.74 -19.86
N ARG A 160 -10.77 29.37 -19.99
CA ARG A 160 -11.82 29.39 -18.96
C ARG A 160 -12.55 28.04 -18.96
N SER A 161 -12.02 27.09 -18.20
CA SER A 161 -12.79 25.94 -17.71
C SER A 161 -13.39 26.31 -16.36
N SER A 162 -14.63 25.88 -16.11
CA SER A 162 -15.32 26.04 -14.83
C SER A 162 -14.43 25.57 -13.68
N PRO A 163 -14.46 26.24 -12.50
CA PRO A 163 -13.61 25.85 -11.39
C PRO A 163 -13.92 24.39 -11.02
N PRO A 164 -12.91 23.50 -10.98
CA PRO A 164 -13.14 22.13 -10.53
C PRO A 164 -13.72 22.22 -9.11
N HIS A 165 -14.84 21.54 -8.88
CA HIS A 165 -15.31 21.27 -7.54
C HIS A 165 -14.18 20.51 -6.83
N HIS A 166 -13.36 21.23 -6.08
CA HIS A 166 -12.33 20.65 -5.24
C HIS A 166 -13.08 19.89 -4.15
N HIS A 167 -13.29 18.59 -4.35
CA HIS A 167 -13.57 17.71 -3.22
C HIS A 167 -12.48 17.97 -2.18
N PRO A 168 -12.84 18.30 -0.93
CA PRO A 168 -11.87 18.50 0.13
C PRO A 168 -10.97 17.26 0.16
N PHE A 169 -9.65 17.49 0.10
CA PHE A 169 -8.57 16.50 0.01
C PHE A 169 -9.00 15.07 0.36
N SER A 170 -9.04 14.19 -0.64
CA SER A 170 -9.23 12.75 -0.37
C SER A 170 -8.18 12.33 0.67
N PRO A 171 -8.59 11.81 1.84
CA PRO A 171 -7.65 11.41 2.89
C PRO A 171 -6.85 10.15 2.49
N PHE A 172 -7.19 9.56 1.35
CA PHE A 172 -6.61 8.34 0.83
C PHE A 172 -5.55 8.65 -0.22
N ALA A 173 -4.41 7.98 -0.12
CA ALA A 173 -3.40 8.08 -1.14
C ALA A 173 -2.61 6.77 -1.28
N THR A 174 -2.18 6.51 -2.50
CA THR A 174 -1.40 5.32 -2.84
C THR A 174 0.08 5.55 -2.54
N HIS A 175 0.43 5.51 -1.26
CA HIS A 175 1.81 5.63 -0.78
C HIS A 175 2.33 4.27 -0.30
N PRO A 176 3.66 4.04 -0.35
CA PRO A 176 4.23 2.84 0.24
C PRO A 176 3.96 2.84 1.75
N ILE A 177 3.44 1.73 2.27
CA ILE A 177 3.18 1.52 3.71
C ILE A 177 4.44 1.10 4.47
N TYR A 178 5.46 0.65 3.73
CA TYR A 178 6.71 0.21 4.30
C TYR A 178 7.85 0.42 3.30
N THR A 179 9.01 0.81 3.83
CA THR A 179 10.27 0.89 3.08
C THR A 179 11.31 0.07 3.79
N VAL A 180 11.83 -0.96 3.13
CA VAL A 180 12.94 -1.78 3.64
C VAL A 180 14.21 -1.33 2.91
N SER A 181 15.28 -1.09 3.66
CA SER A 181 16.62 -1.04 3.10
C SER A 181 17.37 -2.28 3.59
N GLU A 182 17.80 -3.13 2.67
CA GLU A 182 18.57 -4.33 3.00
C GLU A 182 20.05 -4.05 2.77
N PRO A 183 20.90 -4.00 3.82
CA PRO A 183 22.34 -3.73 3.69
C PRO A 183 23.15 -4.97 3.28
N ALA A 184 22.54 -5.90 2.53
CA ALA A 184 23.14 -7.19 2.19
C ALA A 184 23.97 -7.09 0.89
N GLY A 185 25.11 -6.40 0.96
CA GLY A 185 26.11 -6.36 -0.10
C GLY A 185 25.80 -5.41 -1.27
N THR A 186 26.66 -5.43 -2.28
CA THR A 186 26.46 -4.71 -3.54
C THR A 186 25.72 -5.63 -4.52
N PRO A 187 24.54 -5.24 -5.05
CA PRO A 187 23.90 -3.93 -4.90
C PRO A 187 23.03 -3.81 -3.64
N ASN A 188 22.89 -2.58 -3.15
CA ASN A 188 21.94 -2.19 -2.10
C ASN A 188 20.51 -2.17 -2.65
N HIS A 189 19.57 -2.64 -1.85
CA HIS A 189 18.16 -2.72 -2.24
C HIS A 189 17.30 -1.77 -1.41
N ILE A 190 16.45 -0.99 -2.07
CA ILE A 190 15.32 -0.30 -1.46
C ILE A 190 14.05 -0.98 -1.94
N LEU A 191 13.29 -1.57 -1.03
CA LEU A 191 12.01 -2.20 -1.31
C LEU A 191 10.87 -1.33 -0.81
N LEU A 192 9.96 -0.98 -1.72
CA LEU A 192 8.74 -0.22 -1.43
C LEU A 192 7.54 -1.17 -1.46
N PHE A 193 6.82 -1.29 -0.35
CA PHE A 193 5.61 -2.10 -0.28
C PHE A 193 4.35 -1.25 -0.29
N TYR A 194 3.39 -1.62 -1.14
CA TYR A 194 2.07 -0.99 -1.25
C TYR A 194 0.97 -1.92 -0.76
N VAL A 195 -0.18 -1.35 -0.39
CA VAL A 195 -1.41 -2.10 -0.15
C VAL A 195 -2.12 -2.24 -1.48
N ALA A 196 -2.49 -3.47 -1.81
CA ALA A 196 -3.29 -3.79 -2.97
C ALA A 196 -4.47 -4.65 -2.55
N GLU A 197 -5.44 -4.77 -3.44
CA GLU A 197 -6.51 -5.75 -3.32
C GLU A 197 -6.62 -6.58 -4.58
N THR A 198 -7.15 -7.79 -4.43
CA THR A 198 -7.57 -8.60 -5.57
C THR A 198 -8.67 -7.87 -6.34
N LEU A 199 -8.70 -8.04 -7.66
CA LEU A 199 -9.76 -7.45 -8.46
C LEU A 199 -11.13 -8.06 -8.09
N PRO A 200 -12.19 -7.23 -8.01
CA PRO A 200 -13.54 -7.74 -7.85
C PRO A 200 -13.97 -8.54 -9.10
N PRO A 201 -14.92 -9.48 -8.97
CA PRO A 201 -15.36 -10.33 -10.08
C PRO A 201 -15.77 -9.55 -11.34
N ALA A 202 -16.42 -8.39 -11.16
CA ALA A 202 -16.86 -7.53 -12.26
C ALA A 202 -15.71 -6.90 -13.05
N LEU A 203 -14.57 -6.61 -12.41
CA LEU A 203 -13.40 -6.02 -13.07
C LEU A 203 -12.44 -7.09 -13.61
N ASP A 204 -12.43 -8.26 -13.01
CA ASP A 204 -11.56 -9.35 -13.42
C ASP A 204 -11.88 -9.85 -14.84
N THR A 205 -13.16 -9.85 -15.23
CA THR A 205 -13.62 -10.29 -16.57
C THR A 205 -13.43 -9.25 -17.67
N THR A 206 -13.31 -7.97 -17.32
CA THR A 206 -13.29 -6.85 -18.29
C THR A 206 -11.88 -6.36 -18.59
N ASN A 207 -10.91 -6.70 -17.74
CA ASN A 207 -9.55 -6.23 -17.89
C ASN A 207 -8.79 -7.21 -18.81
N PRO A 208 -8.33 -6.80 -20.00
CA PRO A 208 -7.53 -7.67 -20.86
C PRO A 208 -6.33 -8.21 -20.08
N ASP A 209 -5.82 -9.38 -20.46
CA ASP A 209 -4.60 -9.93 -19.88
C ASP A 209 -3.52 -8.85 -19.84
N PRO A 210 -2.87 -8.61 -18.68
CA PRO A 210 -1.79 -7.65 -18.62
C PRO A 210 -0.79 -8.06 -19.70
N PRO A 211 -0.27 -7.11 -20.49
CA PRO A 211 0.61 -7.45 -21.60
C PRO A 211 1.72 -8.32 -21.04
N THR A 212 1.74 -9.60 -21.42
CA THR A 212 2.82 -10.51 -21.05
C THR A 212 4.10 -9.79 -21.41
N ARG A 213 4.99 -9.66 -20.43
CA ARG A 213 6.26 -8.95 -20.56
C ARG A 213 6.86 -9.31 -21.91
N THR A 214 6.97 -8.33 -22.81
CA THR A 214 7.73 -8.57 -24.03
C THR A 214 9.14 -8.93 -23.54
N PRO A 215 9.70 -10.09 -23.93
CA PRO A 215 11.00 -10.50 -23.44
C PRO A 215 11.94 -9.33 -23.64
N PHE A 216 12.60 -8.90 -22.55
CA PHE A 216 13.48 -7.75 -22.58
C PHE A 216 14.44 -7.92 -23.74
N THR A 217 14.18 -7.18 -24.80
CA THR A 217 15.09 -7.12 -25.93
C THR A 217 16.08 -6.05 -25.50
N PRO A 218 17.31 -6.41 -25.06
CA PRO A 218 18.28 -5.39 -24.71
C PRO A 218 18.34 -4.43 -25.88
N ALA A 219 18.13 -3.14 -25.60
CA ALA A 219 18.24 -2.12 -26.63
C ALA A 219 19.53 -2.41 -27.41
N PRO A 220 19.48 -2.51 -28.75
CA PRO A 220 20.68 -2.79 -29.52
C PRO A 220 21.74 -1.81 -29.03
N ARG A 221 22.89 -2.34 -28.58
CA ARG A 221 23.97 -1.50 -28.03
C ARG A 221 24.11 -0.33 -28.98
N ALA A 222 23.88 0.88 -28.48
CA ALA A 222 24.08 2.08 -29.28
C ALA A 222 25.48 1.93 -29.90
N PRO A 223 25.62 2.08 -31.23
CA PRO A 223 26.93 2.04 -31.83
C PRO A 223 27.81 3.01 -31.05
N PRO A 224 29.09 2.66 -30.79
CA PRO A 224 29.98 3.57 -30.07
C PRO A 224 29.86 4.95 -30.71
N PRO A 225 29.80 6.03 -29.92
CA PRO A 225 29.70 7.36 -30.48
C PRO A 225 30.79 7.51 -31.54
N PRO A 226 30.49 8.07 -32.72
CA PRO A 226 31.52 8.28 -33.73
C PRO A 226 32.69 9.03 -33.07
N PRO A 227 33.94 8.70 -33.42
CA PRO A 227 35.08 9.42 -32.89
C PRO A 227 34.84 10.92 -33.07
N PRO A 228 35.20 11.76 -32.08
CA PRO A 228 34.95 13.19 -32.17
C PRO A 228 35.49 13.69 -33.51
N PRO A 229 34.72 14.48 -34.27
CA PRO A 229 35.19 14.99 -35.55
C PRO A 229 36.52 15.70 -35.31
N ARG A 230 37.57 15.28 -36.03
CA ARG A 230 38.83 16.02 -36.07
C ARG A 230 38.46 17.47 -36.37
N SER A 231 38.86 18.40 -35.50
CA SER A 231 38.59 19.82 -35.62
C SER A 231 38.89 20.31 -37.03
N GLN A 232 37.85 20.36 -37.86
CA GLN A 232 37.83 21.17 -39.05
C GLN A 232 37.06 22.43 -38.66
N SER A 233 37.79 23.53 -38.71
CA SER A 233 37.31 24.87 -38.44
C SER A 233 36.04 25.15 -39.22
N ASN A 234 35.05 25.71 -38.52
CA ASN A 234 33.99 26.60 -38.99
C ASN A 234 33.27 26.16 -40.27
N HIS A 235 31.97 25.85 -40.15
CA HIS A 235 30.89 26.62 -40.77
C HIS A 235 29.56 26.21 -40.14
N ASN A 236 28.76 27.23 -39.82
CA ASN A 236 27.50 27.14 -39.08
C ASN A 236 26.35 27.05 -40.10
N PRO A 237 25.44 26.06 -40.00
CA PRO A 237 24.09 26.31 -40.48
C PRO A 237 23.00 25.90 -39.47
N ALA A 238 22.11 26.88 -39.25
CA ALA A 238 20.66 26.80 -39.09
C ALA A 238 20.03 25.65 -38.27
N THR A 239 19.42 26.09 -37.17
CA THR A 239 18.44 25.42 -36.33
C THR A 239 17.25 24.84 -37.11
N ALA A 240 16.99 23.54 -36.96
CA ALA A 240 15.72 22.91 -37.30
C ALA A 240 15.05 22.39 -36.02
N ASN A 241 13.84 22.88 -35.77
CA ASN A 241 12.99 22.51 -34.65
C ASN A 241 12.50 21.06 -34.80
N HIS A 242 12.85 20.19 -33.85
CA HIS A 242 12.13 18.93 -33.64
C HIS A 242 11.09 19.15 -32.54
N ALA A 243 9.85 19.32 -32.98
CA ALA A 243 8.66 19.22 -32.14
C ALA A 243 7.96 17.86 -32.39
N ASP A 244 7.30 17.38 -31.33
CA ASP A 244 6.17 16.45 -31.33
C ASP A 244 6.42 14.94 -31.55
N ALA A 245 6.60 14.22 -30.43
CA ALA A 245 6.29 12.79 -30.31
C ALA A 245 5.92 12.34 -28.88
N ALA A 246 5.23 13.17 -28.09
CA ALA A 246 4.94 12.87 -26.67
C ALA A 246 3.48 13.07 -26.20
N THR A 247 2.49 13.04 -27.10
CA THR A 247 1.10 13.47 -26.76
C THR A 247 0.02 12.45 -27.13
N ALA A 248 0.16 11.17 -26.75
CA ALA A 248 -0.91 10.18 -27.01
C ALA A 248 -1.24 9.21 -25.86
N THR A 249 -0.72 9.38 -24.64
CA THR A 249 -0.96 8.42 -23.53
C THR A 249 -1.72 9.01 -22.33
N ALA A 250 -2.27 10.23 -22.44
CA ALA A 250 -2.84 10.94 -21.28
C ALA A 250 -4.37 10.84 -21.12
N THR A 251 -5.12 10.23 -22.05
CA THR A 251 -6.60 10.36 -22.05
C THR A 251 -7.35 9.21 -21.35
N ALA A 252 -6.67 8.14 -20.92
CA ALA A 252 -7.33 7.00 -20.25
C ALA A 252 -7.29 7.05 -18.71
N THR A 253 -6.65 8.05 -18.09
CA THR A 253 -6.38 8.06 -16.64
C THR A 253 -7.49 8.73 -15.81
N ALA A 254 -8.47 9.39 -16.43
CA ALA A 254 -9.40 10.27 -15.70
C ALA A 254 -10.63 9.57 -15.09
N THR A 255 -11.04 8.39 -15.56
CA THR A 255 -12.14 7.59 -14.97
C THR A 255 -11.66 6.44 -14.08
N ALA A 256 -10.35 6.17 -14.05
CA ALA A 256 -9.74 5.10 -13.26
C ALA A 256 -9.64 5.40 -11.75
N ASN A 257 -9.93 6.65 -11.33
CA ASN A 257 -9.85 7.07 -9.93
C ASN A 257 -11.16 6.94 -9.16
N ASP A 258 -12.27 6.56 -9.81
CA ASP A 258 -13.52 6.28 -9.11
C ASP A 258 -13.43 4.87 -8.52
N HIS A 259 -12.59 4.73 -7.49
CA HIS A 259 -12.53 3.52 -6.71
C HIS A 259 -13.88 3.38 -6.01
N PRO A 260 -14.70 2.37 -6.35
CA PRO A 260 -15.94 2.14 -5.61
C PRO A 260 -15.58 2.02 -4.13
N ARG A 261 -16.45 2.57 -3.27
CA ARG A 261 -16.31 2.44 -1.82
C ARG A 261 -16.02 0.98 -1.48
N LEU A 262 -15.03 0.78 -0.61
CA LEU A 262 -14.59 -0.53 -0.18
C LEU A 262 -15.73 -1.27 0.55
N THR A 263 -16.54 -0.54 1.33
CA THR A 263 -17.78 -1.03 1.96
C THR A 263 -18.76 -1.61 0.94
N HIS A 264 -19.13 -0.82 -0.07
CA HIS A 264 -20.00 -1.24 -1.17
C HIS A 264 -19.47 -2.50 -1.85
N ARG A 265 -18.17 -2.53 -2.17
CA ARG A 265 -17.55 -3.71 -2.80
C ARG A 265 -17.64 -4.96 -1.92
N VAL A 266 -17.34 -4.86 -0.62
CA VAL A 266 -17.42 -6.00 0.31
C VAL A 266 -18.85 -6.54 0.42
N ARG A 267 -19.86 -5.68 0.39
CA ARG A 267 -21.29 -6.07 0.42
C ARG A 267 -21.71 -6.82 -0.85
N HIS A 268 -21.22 -6.38 -2.02
CA HIS A 268 -21.61 -6.96 -3.31
C HIS A 268 -20.74 -8.16 -3.76
N GLU A 269 -19.70 -8.50 -3.02
CA GLU A 269 -18.88 -9.67 -3.35
C GLU A 269 -19.60 -10.96 -2.97
N PRO A 270 -19.80 -11.92 -3.90
CA PRO A 270 -20.52 -13.16 -3.60
C PRO A 270 -19.91 -13.92 -2.41
N ALA A 271 -20.76 -14.51 -1.58
CA ALA A 271 -20.30 -15.37 -0.50
C ALA A 271 -19.48 -16.54 -1.08
N GLY A 272 -18.31 -16.79 -0.51
CA GLY A 272 -17.40 -17.84 -0.98
C GLY A 272 -16.63 -17.50 -2.27
N TYR A 273 -16.73 -16.26 -2.80
CA TYR A 273 -15.91 -15.85 -3.92
C TYR A 273 -14.41 -16.04 -3.61
N GLN A 274 -13.74 -16.70 -4.54
CA GLN A 274 -12.29 -16.86 -4.52
C GLN A 274 -11.72 -16.21 -5.78
N PRO A 275 -10.87 -15.18 -5.64
CA PRO A 275 -10.21 -14.56 -6.78
C PRO A 275 -9.48 -15.61 -7.60
N PRO A 276 -9.65 -15.63 -8.93
CA PRO A 276 -8.96 -16.60 -9.76
C PRO A 276 -7.46 -16.31 -9.75
N ARG A 277 -6.69 -17.40 -9.70
CA ARG A 277 -5.26 -17.36 -9.90
C ARG A 277 -4.95 -17.75 -11.33
N TRP A 278 -4.20 -16.89 -12.02
CA TRP A 278 -3.77 -17.08 -13.38
C TRP A 278 -2.49 -17.94 -13.41
N PRO A 279 -2.49 -19.11 -14.07
CA PRO A 279 -1.29 -19.92 -14.20
C PRO A 279 -0.32 -19.30 -15.23
N GLY A 280 0.97 -19.63 -15.11
CA GLY A 280 1.97 -19.26 -16.13
C GLY A 280 2.37 -17.78 -16.14
N THR A 281 2.09 -17.03 -15.07
CA THR A 281 2.45 -15.61 -14.95
C THR A 281 3.92 -15.38 -14.59
N ALA A 282 4.64 -16.43 -14.17
CA ALA A 282 6.05 -16.36 -13.79
C ALA A 282 6.92 -15.82 -14.93
N ALA A 283 7.57 -14.68 -14.69
CA ALA A 283 8.47 -14.02 -15.62
C ALA A 283 9.84 -14.72 -15.72
N SER A 284 10.25 -15.47 -14.69
CA SER A 284 11.53 -16.18 -14.66
C SER A 284 11.40 -17.67 -14.35
N ALA A 285 12.47 -18.43 -14.63
CA ALA A 285 12.53 -19.85 -14.27
C ALA A 285 12.54 -20.08 -12.75
N GLU A 286 13.04 -19.12 -11.97
CA GLU A 286 12.99 -19.17 -10.50
C GLU A 286 11.56 -18.96 -9.99
N GLU A 287 10.83 -18.01 -10.58
CA GLU A 287 9.43 -17.74 -10.21
C GLU A 287 8.48 -18.91 -10.51
N ARG A 288 8.83 -19.81 -11.44
CA ARG A 288 8.06 -21.05 -11.65
C ARG A 288 8.08 -21.98 -10.44
N LEU A 289 9.03 -21.77 -9.51
CA LEU A 289 9.11 -22.50 -8.25
C LEU A 289 8.22 -21.86 -7.16
N TYR A 290 7.50 -20.78 -7.46
CA TYR A 290 6.66 -20.10 -6.50
C TYR A 290 5.24 -20.67 -6.53
N GLU A 291 4.75 -21.04 -5.35
CA GLU A 291 3.35 -21.37 -5.12
C GLU A 291 2.67 -20.23 -4.39
N SER A 292 1.58 -19.72 -4.95
CA SER A 292 0.89 -18.56 -4.40
C SER A 292 -0.41 -19.00 -3.72
N ARG A 293 -0.62 -18.59 -2.48
CA ARG A 293 -1.79 -18.99 -1.68
C ARG A 293 -2.48 -17.79 -1.05
N LEU A 294 -3.81 -17.87 -0.99
CA LEU A 294 -4.64 -16.90 -0.30
C LEU A 294 -4.88 -17.37 1.15
N VAL A 295 -4.12 -16.80 2.09
CA VAL A 295 -4.08 -17.22 3.50
C VAL A 295 -4.75 -16.19 4.39
N ARG A 296 -5.30 -16.61 5.54
CA ARG A 296 -5.86 -15.64 6.52
C ARG A 296 -4.77 -14.69 7.01
N VAL A 297 -5.11 -13.43 7.29
CA VAL A 297 -4.12 -12.42 7.68
C VAL A 297 -3.31 -12.85 8.92
N GLU A 298 -3.95 -13.45 9.93
CA GLU A 298 -3.28 -13.95 11.14
C GLU A 298 -2.30 -15.08 10.83
N GLU A 299 -2.74 -16.01 9.97
CA GLU A 299 -1.94 -17.15 9.52
C GLU A 299 -0.73 -16.67 8.71
N ALA A 300 -0.94 -15.69 7.82
CA ALA A 300 0.11 -15.10 6.99
C ALA A 300 1.23 -14.50 7.84
N VAL A 301 0.87 -13.79 8.92
CA VAL A 301 1.83 -13.24 9.87
C VAL A 301 2.65 -14.36 10.53
N GLY A 302 2.01 -15.46 10.92
CA GLY A 302 2.70 -16.62 11.47
C GLY A 302 3.66 -17.28 10.46
N LEU A 303 3.20 -17.49 9.22
CA LEU A 303 3.98 -18.09 8.14
C LEU A 303 5.20 -17.25 7.75
N LEU A 304 5.08 -15.92 7.69
CA LEU A 304 6.19 -15.02 7.38
C LEU A 304 7.26 -15.03 8.50
N VAL A 305 6.84 -15.04 9.76
CA VAL A 305 7.77 -15.11 10.89
C VAL A 305 8.44 -16.48 10.97
N ALA A 306 7.68 -17.57 10.84
CA ALA A 306 8.19 -18.93 10.93
C ALA A 306 9.07 -19.32 9.72
N GLY A 307 8.69 -18.89 8.52
CA GLY A 307 9.44 -19.16 7.29
C GLY A 307 10.86 -18.57 7.31
N SER A 308 11.07 -17.50 8.06
CA SER A 308 12.40 -16.92 8.27
C SER A 308 13.34 -17.84 9.06
N ALA A 309 12.81 -18.75 9.88
CA ALA A 309 13.62 -19.65 10.70
C ALA A 309 14.00 -20.94 9.95
N ALA A 310 13.17 -21.38 8.99
CA ALA A 310 13.38 -22.65 8.27
C ALA A 310 14.49 -22.57 7.21
N GLY A 311 14.71 -21.41 6.59
CA GLY A 311 15.73 -21.23 5.54
C GLY A 311 17.19 -21.25 6.00
N SER A 312 17.44 -21.19 7.32
CA SER A 312 18.79 -21.05 7.91
C SER A 312 19.51 -22.38 8.18
N ALA A 313 18.82 -23.52 8.01
CA ALA A 313 19.31 -24.81 8.51
C ALA A 313 20.51 -25.40 7.73
N GLU A 314 20.84 -24.89 6.53
CA GLU A 314 21.90 -25.49 5.68
C GLU A 314 23.23 -24.72 5.65
N GLY A 315 23.43 -23.67 6.45
CA GLY A 315 24.69 -22.91 6.50
C GLY A 315 25.23 -22.67 7.90
N GLU A 316 26.38 -23.26 8.25
CA GLU A 316 27.09 -23.12 9.55
C GLU A 316 27.63 -21.69 9.84
N GLY A 317 27.16 -20.63 9.16
CA GLY A 317 27.73 -19.29 9.23
C GLY A 317 26.78 -18.22 9.74
N GLY A 318 26.73 -18.00 11.07
CA GLY A 318 26.36 -16.71 11.68
C GLY A 318 24.86 -16.41 11.86
N LYS A 319 24.40 -16.48 13.12
CA LYS A 319 23.02 -16.14 13.60
C LYS A 319 22.66 -14.64 13.54
N GLU A 320 22.90 -13.95 12.44
CA GLU A 320 22.40 -12.57 12.23
C GLU A 320 21.14 -12.50 11.32
N GLU A 321 20.48 -13.64 11.08
CA GLU A 321 19.22 -13.71 10.33
C GLU A 321 18.00 -13.45 11.22
N GLY A 322 17.74 -12.18 11.54
CA GLY A 322 16.59 -11.76 12.34
C GLY A 322 15.48 -11.00 11.60
N SER A 323 15.64 -10.63 10.33
CA SER A 323 14.97 -9.42 9.84
C SER A 323 13.82 -9.62 8.85
N ALA A 324 14.03 -10.39 7.77
CA ALA A 324 13.16 -10.28 6.59
C ALA A 324 11.71 -10.74 6.85
N GLY A 325 11.52 -11.94 7.42
CA GLY A 325 10.16 -12.45 7.70
C GLY A 325 9.39 -11.61 8.72
N VAL A 326 10.07 -11.06 9.74
CA VAL A 326 9.47 -10.15 10.73
C VAL A 326 9.06 -8.83 10.07
N VAL A 327 9.91 -8.29 9.20
CA VAL A 327 9.61 -7.09 8.42
C VAL A 327 8.41 -7.32 7.50
N LEU A 328 8.37 -8.41 6.75
CA LEU A 328 7.24 -8.73 5.88
C LEU A 328 5.95 -8.96 6.67
N ALA A 329 6.03 -9.62 7.83
CA ALA A 329 4.90 -9.75 8.73
C ALA A 329 4.36 -8.37 9.15
N GLU A 330 5.24 -7.42 9.46
CA GLU A 330 4.87 -6.04 9.78
C GLU A 330 4.23 -5.31 8.60
N VAL A 331 4.70 -5.53 7.36
CA VAL A 331 4.02 -5.04 6.15
C VAL A 331 2.57 -5.52 6.11
N VAL A 332 2.34 -6.82 6.35
CA VAL A 332 0.98 -7.39 6.39
C VAL A 332 0.12 -6.75 7.49
N ARG A 333 0.65 -6.60 8.71
CA ARG A 333 -0.11 -5.97 9.82
C ARG A 333 -0.51 -4.54 9.50
N ARG A 334 0.44 -3.74 9.02
CA ARG A 334 0.19 -2.33 8.66
C ARG A 334 -0.77 -2.21 7.49
N GLY A 335 -0.59 -3.05 6.47
CA GLY A 335 -1.48 -3.08 5.32
C GLY A 335 -2.91 -3.39 5.73
N TRP A 336 -3.12 -4.43 6.54
CA TRP A 336 -4.46 -4.78 7.04
C TRP A 336 -5.04 -3.71 7.96
N GLY A 337 -4.22 -3.11 8.84
CA GLY A 337 -4.64 -1.99 9.66
C GLY A 337 -5.12 -0.79 8.84
N ALA A 338 -4.43 -0.49 7.73
CA ALA A 338 -4.82 0.59 6.82
C ALA A 338 -6.12 0.27 6.05
N VAL A 339 -6.31 -0.99 5.63
CA VAL A 339 -7.57 -1.49 5.04
C VAL A 339 -8.73 -1.34 6.03
N ARG A 340 -8.56 -1.77 7.28
CA ARG A 340 -9.59 -1.61 8.33
C ARG A 340 -9.88 -0.15 8.65
N GLY A 341 -8.85 0.69 8.69
CA GLY A 341 -9.01 2.14 8.88
C GLY A 341 -9.87 2.77 7.77
N ARG A 342 -9.66 2.35 6.52
CA ARG A 342 -10.51 2.77 5.40
C ARG A 342 -11.95 2.28 5.53
N LEU A 343 -12.16 0.99 5.80
CA LEU A 343 -13.51 0.42 6.00
C LEU A 343 -14.27 1.13 7.11
N GLY A 344 -13.62 1.38 8.24
CA GLY A 344 -14.23 2.08 9.38
C GLY A 344 -14.59 3.53 9.06
N TRP A 345 -13.76 4.22 8.27
CA TRP A 345 -14.04 5.59 7.83
C TRP A 345 -15.24 5.65 6.87
N GLU A 346 -15.25 4.80 5.84
CA GLU A 346 -16.35 4.75 4.86
C GLU A 346 -17.68 4.36 5.53
N LEU A 347 -17.66 3.41 6.48
CA LEU A 347 -18.85 3.03 7.23
C LEU A 347 -19.37 4.17 8.13
N ALA A 348 -18.46 4.92 8.77
CA ALA A 348 -18.84 6.08 9.58
C ALA A 348 -19.44 7.21 8.71
N GLU A 349 -18.93 7.41 7.49
CA GLU A 349 -19.47 8.38 6.54
C GLU A 349 -20.87 7.98 6.05
N GLU A 350 -21.10 6.69 5.75
CA GLU A 350 -22.43 6.16 5.40
C GLU A 350 -23.46 6.40 6.52
N LEU A 351 -23.10 6.07 7.76
CA LEU A 351 -23.99 6.28 8.92
C LEU A 351 -24.27 7.76 9.22
N ALA A 352 -23.34 8.66 8.88
CA ALA A 352 -23.54 10.10 9.04
C ALA A 352 -24.45 10.70 7.97
N GLY A 353 -24.37 10.19 6.73
CA GLY A 353 -25.17 10.68 5.60
C GLY A 353 -26.66 10.33 5.68
N GLU A 354 -27.01 9.20 6.31
CA GLU A 354 -28.41 8.78 6.47
C GLU A 354 -29.24 9.72 7.39
N GLY A 355 -28.60 10.62 8.13
CA GLY A 355 -29.27 11.54 9.06
C GLY A 355 -29.69 12.90 8.49
N GLU A 356 -29.11 13.37 7.38
CA GLU A 356 -29.34 14.75 6.90
C GLU A 356 -30.49 14.88 5.89
N ASP A 357 -30.80 13.82 5.14
CA ASP A 357 -31.84 13.88 4.11
C ASP A 357 -33.26 13.57 4.66
N GLY A 358 -33.36 12.98 5.86
CA GLY A 358 -34.64 12.59 6.46
C GLY A 358 -35.43 13.70 7.16
N GLU A 359 -34.83 14.85 7.48
CA GLU A 359 -35.50 15.94 8.21
C GLU A 359 -36.00 17.08 7.30
N ARG A 360 -35.77 17.02 5.99
CA ARG A 360 -36.11 18.12 5.06
C ARG A 360 -37.44 17.96 4.32
N GLU A 361 -38.14 16.83 4.45
CA GLU A 361 -39.39 16.57 3.71
C GLU A 361 -40.70 16.85 4.50
N GLY A 362 -40.69 17.54 5.64
CA GLY A 362 -41.86 17.56 6.54
C GLY A 362 -42.39 18.89 7.07
N TRP A 363 -42.02 20.07 6.52
CA TRP A 363 -42.48 21.37 7.07
C TRP A 363 -43.10 22.33 6.05
N GLU A 364 -43.40 21.88 4.84
CA GLU A 364 -44.19 22.68 3.89
C GLU A 364 -45.57 22.01 3.72
N ASP A 365 -46.56 22.66 4.32
CA ASP A 365 -47.99 22.66 3.95
C ASP A 365 -48.93 21.60 4.55
N ASP A 366 -49.04 21.57 5.90
CA ASP A 366 -50.25 21.10 6.62
C ASP A 366 -51.07 22.31 7.16
N GLU A 367 -51.25 23.36 6.35
CA GLU A 367 -52.38 24.28 6.55
C GLU A 367 -53.55 23.86 5.66
N GLU A 368 -54.62 23.39 6.31
CA GLU A 368 -56.01 23.39 5.84
C GLU A 368 -56.53 22.13 5.09
N TRP A 369 -56.84 21.07 5.85
CA TRP A 369 -57.91 20.15 5.47
C TRP A 369 -58.79 19.77 6.66
N GLU A 370 -59.72 20.66 7.01
CA GLU A 370 -60.92 20.30 7.79
C GLU A 370 -61.92 19.63 6.83
N GLY A 371 -62.06 18.31 6.96
CA GLY A 371 -62.97 17.52 6.12
C GLY A 371 -63.45 16.27 6.85
N GLU A 372 -64.42 16.47 7.73
CA GLU A 372 -65.17 15.42 8.43
C GLU A 372 -65.72 14.37 7.45
N GLY A 373 -65.49 13.10 7.74
CA GLY A 373 -65.97 11.98 6.95
C GLY A 373 -65.96 10.68 7.74
N GLU A 374 -66.88 10.58 8.71
CA GLU A 374 -67.25 9.31 9.34
C GLU A 374 -67.64 8.27 8.28
N GLY A 375 -67.05 7.08 8.36
CA GLY A 375 -67.50 6.00 7.49
C GLY A 375 -66.70 4.71 7.58
N ARG A 376 -67.22 3.82 8.44
CA ARG A 376 -67.49 2.42 8.12
C ARG A 376 -66.41 1.38 8.46
N GLU A 377 -66.80 0.66 9.51
CA GLU A 377 -66.64 -0.75 9.87
C GLU A 377 -66.32 -1.74 8.73
N ASP A 378 -65.81 -2.89 9.19
CA ASP A 378 -65.64 -4.19 8.50
C ASP A 378 -64.29 -4.32 7.75
N GLU A 379 -63.51 -5.38 7.87
CA GLU A 379 -63.91 -6.78 8.01
C GLU A 379 -62.69 -7.64 8.40
N GLU A 380 -63.00 -8.78 8.98
CA GLU A 380 -62.12 -9.87 9.40
C GLU A 380 -61.28 -10.45 8.25
N GLY A 381 -60.15 -11.10 8.57
CA GLY A 381 -59.81 -12.31 7.82
C GLY A 381 -58.34 -12.65 7.61
N SER A 382 -58.08 -13.94 7.80
CA SER A 382 -56.98 -14.79 7.32
C SER A 382 -55.65 -14.68 8.07
N GLU A 383 -55.39 -15.57 9.03
CA GLU A 383 -55.09 -17.02 8.95
C GLU A 383 -53.59 -17.27 8.78
N ASP A 384 -53.04 -17.80 9.87
CA ASP A 384 -51.71 -18.34 10.03
C ASP A 384 -51.49 -19.54 9.09
N GLU A 385 -50.53 -19.43 8.18
CA GLU A 385 -49.92 -20.59 7.52
C GLU A 385 -48.43 -20.66 7.92
N GLU A 386 -48.14 -21.53 8.89
CA GLU A 386 -46.79 -21.96 9.21
C GLU A 386 -46.29 -22.93 8.10
N PRO A 387 -45.15 -22.67 7.46
CA PRO A 387 -44.56 -23.64 6.54
C PRO A 387 -43.86 -24.77 7.31
N GLU A 388 -44.33 -26.00 7.09
CA GLU A 388 -43.70 -27.23 7.56
C GLU A 388 -42.26 -27.36 7.00
N GLU A 389 -41.27 -27.47 7.89
CA GLU A 389 -39.88 -27.79 7.56
C GLU A 389 -39.75 -29.24 7.07
N GLU A 390 -39.60 -29.44 5.77
CA GLU A 390 -39.10 -30.70 5.20
C GLU A 390 -37.61 -30.88 5.53
N VAL A 391 -37.34 -31.74 6.51
CA VAL A 391 -35.99 -32.20 6.87
C VAL A 391 -35.53 -33.23 5.83
N GLU A 392 -34.87 -32.76 4.78
CA GLU A 392 -34.25 -33.62 3.78
C GLU A 392 -32.97 -34.27 4.36
N LYS A 393 -33.06 -35.56 4.67
CA LYS A 393 -31.92 -36.42 5.02
C LYS A 393 -31.03 -36.61 3.77
N LEU A 394 -29.89 -35.93 3.72
CA LEU A 394 -28.82 -36.28 2.80
C LEU A 394 -27.95 -37.37 3.42
N GLU A 395 -28.01 -38.55 2.82
CA GLU A 395 -27.17 -39.71 3.08
C GLU A 395 -25.73 -39.41 2.65
N GLU A 396 -24.80 -39.42 3.60
CA GLU A 396 -23.35 -39.40 3.33
C GLU A 396 -22.92 -40.78 2.81
N GLU A 397 -22.66 -40.89 1.51
CA GLU A 397 -21.88 -42.00 0.93
C GLU A 397 -20.38 -41.74 1.15
N GLU A 398 -19.78 -42.50 2.07
CA GLU A 398 -18.33 -42.62 2.21
C GLU A 398 -17.74 -43.39 1.00
N GLU A 399 -17.09 -42.68 0.06
CA GLU A 399 -16.20 -43.31 -0.92
C GLU A 399 -14.78 -43.47 -0.35
N GLU A 400 -14.40 -44.72 -0.07
CA GLU A 400 -13.02 -45.14 0.20
C GLU A 400 -12.10 -44.96 -1.03
N PRO A 401 -10.90 -44.35 -0.89
CA PRO A 401 -9.94 -44.32 -1.98
C PRO A 401 -9.15 -45.64 -2.10
N LYS A 402 -9.33 -46.33 -3.23
CA LYS A 402 -8.55 -47.50 -3.65
C LYS A 402 -7.07 -47.16 -3.87
N GLU A 403 -6.21 -47.66 -2.98
CA GLU A 403 -4.77 -47.75 -3.17
C GLU A 403 -4.41 -48.57 -4.43
N LYS A 404 -3.88 -47.91 -5.46
CA LYS A 404 -3.17 -48.60 -6.55
C LYS A 404 -1.70 -48.72 -6.19
N ARG A 405 -1.32 -49.94 -5.79
CA ARG A 405 0.06 -50.43 -5.78
C ARG A 405 0.66 -50.35 -7.19
N LEU A 406 1.75 -49.59 -7.34
CA LEU A 406 2.69 -49.78 -8.45
C LEU A 406 3.68 -50.88 -8.08
N ASN A 407 3.72 -51.93 -8.90
CA ASN A 407 4.78 -52.94 -8.86
C ASN A 407 6.07 -52.39 -9.46
N THR A 408 7.17 -52.69 -8.77
CA THR A 408 8.58 -52.68 -9.19
C THR A 408 8.88 -53.59 -10.37
#